data_AF-A0A829H3I9-F1
#
_entry.id   AF-A0A829H3I9-F1
#
_cell.length_a   1.000
_cell.length_b   1.000
_cell.length_c   1.000
_cell.angle_alpha   90.00
_cell.angle_beta   90.00
_cell.angle_gamma   90.00
#
_symmetry.space_group_name_H-M   'P 1'
#
loop_
_entity.id
_entity.type
_entity.pdbx_description
1 polymer ?
#
loop_
_entity_poly.entity_id
_entity_poly.type
_entity_poly.pdbx_seq_one_letter_code
_entity_poly.pdbx_strand_id
1 'polypeptide(L)'
;MHLVEAVLFLMALVIVSNVLSHYIVAVPVSLIQVALGLGAALFFHLEINLATDWFMLLFIAPLLFYDGRNFPRRELWELRGPIIGNAIFLVFVTMLVGGYLIHFLIPPMPLPASFALAAILSPTDPIAVQ
;
A
#
# COMPACT_ATOMS: atom_id res chain seq x y z
N MET A 1 -14.78 18.74 -8.34
CA MET A 1 -14.04 19.47 -7.29
C MET A 1 -12.78 20.05 -7.90
N HIS A 2 -12.39 21.25 -7.50
CA HIS A 2 -11.07 21.76 -7.84
C HIS A 2 -9.99 20.96 -7.10
N LEU A 3 -8.79 20.82 -7.68
CA LEU A 3 -7.69 20.03 -7.09
C LEU A 3 -7.43 20.41 -5.62
N VAL A 4 -7.45 21.71 -5.32
CA VAL A 4 -7.23 22.24 -3.97
C VAL A 4 -8.32 21.76 -2.99
N GLU A 5 -9.59 21.77 -3.40
CA GLU A 5 -10.69 21.28 -2.57
C GLU A 5 -10.54 19.78 -2.30
N ALA A 6 -10.16 19.00 -3.31
CA ALA A 6 -9.93 17.57 -3.17
C ALA A 6 -8.77 17.28 -2.19
N VAL A 7 -7.66 18.02 -2.29
CA VAL A 7 -6.53 17.90 -1.36
C VAL A 7 -6.96 18.26 0.07
N LEU A 8 -7.66 19.38 0.26
CA LEU A 8 -8.15 19.80 1.57
C LEU A 8 -9.13 18.78 2.17
N PHE A 9 -10.00 18.22 1.34
CA PHE A 9 -10.93 17.17 1.75
C PHE A 9 -10.21 15.90 2.18
N LEU A 10 -9.23 15.42 1.39
CA LEU A 10 -8.41 14.27 1.76
C LEU A 10 -7.63 14.52 3.05
N MET A 11 -7.06 15.72 3.23
CA MET A 11 -6.39 16.11 4.46
C MET A 11 -7.34 16.09 5.67
N ALA A 12 -8.57 16.59 5.50
CA ALA A 12 -9.58 16.54 6.55
C ALA A 12 -9.93 15.10 6.93
N LEU A 13 -10.10 14.20 5.96
CA LEU A 13 -10.30 12.77 6.22
C LEU A 13 -9.12 12.15 6.99
N VAL A 14 -7.88 12.50 6.63
CA VAL A 14 -6.69 12.03 7.35
C VAL A 14 -6.68 12.52 8.80
N ILE A 15 -7.03 13.79 9.05
CA ILE A 15 -7.13 14.33 10.41
C ILE A 15 -8.22 13.59 11.21
N VAL A 16 -9.40 13.42 10.63
CA VAL A 16 -10.51 12.69 11.26
C VAL A 16 -10.10 11.24 11.55
N SER A 17 -9.39 10.58 10.63
CA SER A 17 -8.90 9.21 10.83
C SER A 17 -7.93 9.10 12.01
N ASN A 18 -7.05 10.08 12.21
CA ASN A 18 -6.12 10.11 13.34
C ASN A 18 -6.83 10.38 14.66
N VAL A 19 -7.89 11.19 14.66
CA VAL A 19 -8.70 11.38 15.87
C VAL A 19 -9.46 10.10 16.20
N LEU A 20 -10.04 9.42 15.21
CA LEU A 20 -10.75 8.16 15.39
C LEU A 20 -9.82 7.03 15.87
N SER A 21 -8.61 6.93 15.33
CA SER A 21 -7.65 5.90 15.73
C SER A 21 -7.21 6.03 17.19
N HIS A 22 -7.28 7.22 17.78
CA HIS A 22 -7.07 7.40 19.21
C HIS A 22 -8.11 6.66 20.07
N TYR A 23 -9.36 6.57 19.60
CA TYR A 23 -10.43 5.89 20.33
C TYR A 23 -10.57 4.41 19.92
N ILE A 24 -10.33 4.10 18.65
CA ILE A 24 -10.49 2.75 18.08
C ILE A 24 -9.11 2.09 17.93
N VAL A 25 -8.46 1.83 19.06
CA VAL A 25 -7.07 1.32 19.12
C VAL A 25 -6.92 -0.08 18.51
N ALA A 26 -8.01 -0.86 18.44
CA ALA A 26 -7.99 -2.21 17.90
C ALA A 26 -7.84 -2.27 16.36
N VAL A 27 -7.99 -1.14 15.66
CA VAL A 27 -8.00 -1.10 14.18
C VAL A 27 -6.87 -0.19 13.69
N PRO A 28 -5.97 -0.68 12.81
CA PRO A 28 -4.94 0.14 12.19
C PRO A 28 -5.51 1.36 11.47
N VAL A 29 -4.77 2.48 11.54
CA VAL A 29 -5.18 3.77 10.92
C VAL A 29 -5.45 3.61 9.42
N SER A 30 -4.66 2.79 8.73
CA SER A 30 -4.81 2.51 7.30
C SER A 30 -6.18 1.94 6.95
N LEU A 31 -6.71 1.00 7.75
CA LEU A 31 -8.05 0.45 7.54
C LEU A 31 -9.15 1.48 7.81
N ILE A 32 -8.98 2.33 8.84
CA ILE A 32 -9.89 3.45 9.11
C ILE A 32 -9.91 4.42 7.93
N GLN A 33 -8.75 4.75 7.37
CA GLN A 33 -8.62 5.63 6.20
C GLN A 33 -9.29 5.05 4.96
N VAL A 34 -9.08 3.76 4.68
CA VAL A 34 -9.75 3.06 3.56
C VAL A 34 -11.26 3.10 3.74
N ALA A 35 -11.76 2.82 4.96
CA ALA A 35 -13.20 2.86 5.24
C ALA A 35 -13.80 4.26 5.10
N LEU A 36 -13.12 5.29 5.62
CA LEU A 36 -13.55 6.69 5.48
C LEU A 36 -13.54 7.15 4.02
N GLY A 37 -12.49 6.80 3.27
CA GLY A 37 -12.39 7.12 1.84
C GLY A 37 -13.48 6.43 1.01
N LEU A 38 -13.73 5.14 1.28
CA LEU A 38 -14.82 4.40 0.65
C LEU A 38 -16.19 5.02 0.98
N GLY A 39 -16.45 5.32 2.25
CA GLY A 39 -17.67 6.00 2.66
C GLY A 39 -17.83 7.35 1.96
N ALA A 40 -16.77 8.15 1.92
CA ALA A 40 -16.79 9.44 1.23
C ALA A 40 -17.10 9.29 -0.28
N ALA A 41 -16.49 8.31 -0.95
CA ALA A 41 -16.76 8.01 -2.36
C ALA A 41 -18.23 7.63 -2.59
N LEU A 42 -18.80 6.80 -1.74
CA LEU A 42 -20.18 6.32 -1.88
C LEU A 42 -21.23 7.39 -1.54
N PHE A 43 -21.02 8.18 -0.49
CA PHE A 43 -22.02 9.17 -0.05
C PHE A 43 -21.92 10.49 -0.83
N PHE A 44 -20.72 10.93 -1.19
CA PHE A 44 -20.50 12.20 -1.89
C PHE A 44 -20.25 12.05 -3.39
N HIS A 45 -20.31 10.82 -3.93
CA HIS A 45 -20.03 10.52 -5.34
C HIS A 45 -18.69 11.11 -5.79
N LEU A 46 -17.69 10.98 -4.91
CA LEU A 46 -16.39 11.61 -5.09
C LEU A 46 -15.54 10.81 -6.08
N GLU A 47 -15.20 11.43 -7.20
CA GLU A 47 -14.25 10.90 -8.16
C GLU A 47 -12.97 11.74 -8.15
N ILE A 48 -11.87 11.13 -7.72
CA ILE A 48 -10.53 11.72 -7.79
C ILE A 48 -9.78 11.04 -8.92
N ASN A 49 -9.67 11.73 -10.04
CA ASN A 49 -8.89 11.26 -11.18
C ASN A 49 -7.40 11.54 -10.92
N LEU A 50 -6.71 10.59 -10.30
CA LEU A 50 -5.28 10.67 -10.05
C LEU A 50 -4.55 9.81 -11.08
N ALA A 51 -3.65 10.43 -11.85
CA ALA A 51 -2.81 9.70 -12.78
C ALA A 51 -1.79 8.86 -11.99
N THR A 52 -1.84 7.53 -12.15
CA THR A 52 -0.99 6.58 -11.42
C THR A 52 0.50 6.91 -11.57
N ASP A 53 0.94 7.31 -12.76
CA ASP A 53 2.35 7.65 -13.02
C ASP A 53 2.80 8.86 -12.18
N TRP A 54 1.96 9.89 -12.08
CA TRP A 54 2.22 11.05 -11.23
C TRP A 54 2.15 10.69 -9.75
N PHE A 55 1.25 9.81 -9.33
CA PHE A 55 1.19 9.33 -7.95
C PHE A 55 2.47 8.58 -7.56
N MET A 56 2.90 7.65 -8.41
CA MET A 56 4.13 6.88 -8.23
C MET A 56 5.36 7.81 -8.16
N LEU A 57 5.43 8.79 -9.06
CA LEU A 57 6.55 9.73 -9.11
C LEU A 57 6.57 10.71 -7.92
N LEU A 58 5.42 11.26 -7.55
CA LEU A 58 5.33 12.33 -6.54
C LEU A 58 5.32 11.81 -5.11
N PHE A 59 4.74 10.63 -4.87
CA PHE A 59 4.59 10.09 -3.51
C PHE A 59 5.47 8.86 -3.28
N ILE A 60 5.35 7.82 -4.11
CA ILE A 60 6.04 6.55 -3.86
C ILE A 60 7.56 6.70 -3.98
N ALA A 61 8.06 7.33 -5.04
CA ALA A 61 9.50 7.47 -5.23
C ALA A 61 10.20 8.28 -4.11
N PRO A 62 9.69 9.46 -3.68
CA PRO A 62 10.27 10.19 -2.55
C PRO A 62 10.16 9.45 -1.22
N LEU A 63 9.03 8.75 -0.98
CA LEU A 63 8.84 7.96 0.25
C LEU A 63 9.87 6.84 0.35
N LEU A 64 10.03 6.05 -0.72
CA LEU A 64 11.02 4.97 -0.77
C LEU A 64 12.46 5.48 -0.67
N PHE A 65 12.75 6.66 -1.25
CA PHE A 65 14.05 7.29 -1.11
C PHE A 65 14.33 7.70 0.34
N TYR A 66 13.34 8.30 1.01
CA TYR A 66 13.45 8.70 2.41
C TYR A 66 13.68 7.47 3.29
N ASP A 67 12.88 6.42 3.15
CA ASP A 67 13.00 5.19 3.93
C ASP A 67 14.36 4.51 3.71
N GLY A 68 14.78 4.39 2.45
CA GLY A 68 16.08 3.82 2.11
C GLY A 68 17.26 4.63 2.62
N ARG A 69 17.14 5.97 2.70
CA ARG A 69 18.23 6.84 3.14
C ARG A 69 18.41 6.85 4.65
N ASN A 70 17.32 6.75 5.40
CA ASN A 70 17.30 6.75 6.85
C ASN A 70 17.65 5.40 7.46
N PHE A 71 17.62 4.31 6.68
CA PHE A 71 17.92 2.98 7.19
C PHE A 71 19.40 2.83 7.63
N PRO A 72 19.67 2.40 8.88
CA PRO A 72 21.03 2.27 9.39
C PRO A 72 21.80 1.17 8.65
N ARG A 73 22.92 1.56 8.00
CA ARG A 73 23.73 0.64 7.18
C ARG A 73 24.28 -0.56 7.95
N ARG A 74 24.56 -0.39 9.25
CA ARG A 74 25.11 -1.46 10.10
C ARG A 74 24.09 -2.58 10.28
N GLU A 75 22.86 -2.24 10.64
CA GLU A 75 21.76 -3.20 10.83
C GLU A 75 21.39 -3.90 9.52
N LEU A 76 21.39 -3.16 8.39
CA LEU A 76 21.19 -3.76 7.07
C LEU A 76 22.23 -4.86 6.80
N TRP A 77 23.48 -4.63 7.19
CA TRP A 77 24.55 -5.60 7.01
C TRP A 77 24.50 -6.76 8.00
N GLU A 78 24.10 -6.50 9.24
CA GLU A 78 23.85 -7.55 10.25
C GLU A 78 22.70 -8.47 9.81
N LEU A 79 21.62 -7.92 9.23
CA LEU A 79 20.40 -8.64 8.83
C LEU A 79 20.31 -8.98 7.34
N ARG A 80 21.42 -8.87 6.59
CA ARG A 80 21.46 -9.10 5.13
C ARG A 80 20.84 -10.43 4.68
N GLY A 81 21.05 -11.52 5.45
CA GLY A 81 20.51 -12.84 5.16
C GLY A 81 18.98 -12.86 5.22
N PRO A 82 18.37 -12.56 6.39
CA PRO A 82 16.92 -12.39 6.53
C PRO A 82 16.30 -11.42 5.54
N ILE A 83 16.95 -10.28 5.27
CA ILE A 83 16.46 -9.28 4.31
C ILE A 83 16.38 -9.89 2.90
N ILE A 84 17.43 -10.55 2.41
CA ILE A 84 17.41 -11.20 1.09
C ILE A 84 16.37 -12.32 1.05
N GLY A 85 16.26 -13.11 2.13
CA GLY A 85 15.26 -14.17 2.25
C GLY A 85 13.83 -13.64 2.12
N ASN A 86 13.49 -12.58 2.84
CA ASN A 86 12.12 -12.05 2.89
C ASN A 86 11.80 -11.12 1.70
N ALA A 87 12.74 -10.29 1.27
CA ALA A 87 12.48 -9.29 0.23
C ALA A 87 12.63 -9.85 -1.20
N ILE A 88 13.41 -10.91 -1.40
CA ILE A 88 13.65 -11.50 -2.72
C ILE A 88 13.02 -12.88 -2.79
N PHE A 89 13.54 -13.83 -2.02
CA PHE A 89 13.15 -15.24 -2.17
C PHE A 89 11.67 -15.46 -1.85
N LEU A 90 11.23 -14.95 -0.70
CA LEU A 90 9.84 -15.06 -0.27
C LEU A 90 8.89 -14.41 -1.28
N VAL A 91 9.26 -13.25 -1.85
CA VAL A 91 8.46 -12.56 -2.89
C VAL A 91 8.28 -13.42 -4.14
N PHE A 92 9.33 -14.10 -4.60
CA PHE A 92 9.19 -15.04 -5.73
C PHE A 92 8.29 -16.23 -5.38
N VAL A 93 8.43 -16.79 -4.17
CA VAL A 93 7.62 -17.90 -3.72
C VAL A 93 6.15 -17.51 -3.61
N THR A 94 5.84 -16.39 -2.95
CA THR A 94 4.47 -15.86 -2.80
C THR A 94 3.88 -15.43 -4.15
N MET A 95 4.67 -14.85 -5.05
CA MET A 95 4.24 -14.54 -6.41
C MET A 95 3.83 -15.81 -7.16
N LEU A 96 4.65 -16.85 -7.14
CA LEU A 96 4.37 -18.10 -7.86
C LEU A 96 3.15 -18.81 -7.23
N VAL A 97 3.19 -19.07 -5.92
CA VAL A 97 2.11 -19.76 -5.22
C VAL A 97 0.81 -18.97 -5.32
N GLY A 98 0.87 -17.66 -5.02
CA GLY A 98 -0.27 -16.76 -5.07
C GLY A 98 -0.83 -16.59 -6.48
N GLY A 99 0.02 -16.48 -7.50
CA GLY A 99 -0.45 -16.33 -8.88
C GLY A 99 -1.08 -17.59 -9.44
N TYR A 100 -0.56 -18.79 -9.11
CA TYR A 100 -1.25 -20.04 -9.42
C TYR A 100 -2.59 -20.16 -8.68
N LEU A 101 -2.62 -19.75 -7.40
CA LEU A 101 -3.86 -19.74 -6.61
C LEU A 101 -4.91 -18.79 -7.20
N ILE A 102 -4.51 -17.57 -7.58
CA ILE A 102 -5.38 -16.58 -8.22
C ILE A 102 -5.91 -17.12 -9.55
N HIS A 103 -5.04 -17.68 -10.40
CA HIS A 103 -5.45 -18.26 -11.67
C HIS A 103 -6.43 -19.43 -11.48
N PHE A 104 -6.22 -20.25 -10.43
CA PHE A 104 -7.13 -21.33 -10.07
C PHE A 104 -8.51 -20.81 -9.62
N LEU A 105 -8.54 -19.75 -8.81
CA LEU A 105 -9.79 -19.13 -8.33
C LEU A 105 -10.53 -18.34 -9.42
N ILE A 106 -9.78 -17.75 -10.37
CA ILE A 106 -10.30 -16.95 -11.48
C ILE A 106 -9.73 -17.49 -12.80
N PRO A 107 -10.22 -18.65 -13.29
CA PRO A 107 -9.69 -19.32 -14.50
C PRO A 107 -9.58 -18.45 -15.76
N PRO A 108 -10.49 -17.48 -16.02
CA PRO A 108 -10.36 -16.59 -17.18
C PRO A 108 -9.17 -15.63 -17.12
N MET A 109 -8.59 -15.38 -15.94
CA MET A 109 -7.48 -14.44 -15.79
C MET A 109 -6.19 -15.09 -16.33
N PRO A 110 -5.45 -14.47 -17.27
CA PRO A 110 -4.20 -15.04 -17.77
C PRO A 110 -3.17 -15.25 -16.65
N LEU A 111 -2.38 -16.33 -16.74
CA LEU A 111 -1.30 -16.62 -15.79
C LEU A 111 -0.33 -15.45 -15.56
N PRO A 112 0.13 -14.72 -16.61
CA PRO A 112 1.00 -13.55 -16.40
C PRO A 112 0.36 -12.45 -15.57
N ALA A 113 -0.93 -12.19 -15.76
CA ALA A 113 -1.67 -11.19 -14.99
C ALA A 113 -1.85 -11.64 -13.52
N SER A 114 -2.08 -12.94 -13.31
CA SER A 114 -2.20 -13.52 -11.96
C SER A 114 -0.88 -13.43 -11.19
N PHE A 115 0.25 -13.72 -11.84
CA PHE A 115 1.59 -13.51 -11.25
C PHE A 115 1.87 -12.04 -11.00
N ALA A 116 1.52 -11.14 -11.92
CA ALA A 116 1.70 -9.70 -11.72
C ALA A 116 0.90 -9.18 -10.52
N LEU A 117 -0.35 -9.63 -10.36
CA LEU A 117 -1.18 -9.27 -9.20
C LEU A 117 -0.58 -9.81 -7.89
N ALA A 118 -0.17 -11.07 -7.86
CA ALA A 118 0.47 -11.67 -6.69
C ALA A 118 1.79 -10.96 -6.32
N ALA A 119 2.58 -10.54 -7.32
CA ALA A 119 3.81 -9.79 -7.13
C ALA A 119 3.56 -8.41 -6.51
N ILE A 120 2.54 -7.68 -6.97
CA ILE A 120 2.19 -6.35 -6.43
C ILE A 120 1.70 -6.44 -4.97
N LEU A 121 1.03 -7.54 -4.61
CA LEU A 121 0.53 -7.77 -3.25
C LEU A 121 1.60 -8.28 -2.27
N SER A 122 2.75 -8.74 -2.77
CA SER A 122 3.75 -9.43 -1.93
C SER A 122 4.59 -8.53 -1.00
N PRO A 123 4.98 -7.29 -1.38
CA PRO A 123 5.76 -6.44 -0.48
C PRO A 123 4.95 -6.06 0.75
N THR A 124 5.52 -6.25 1.95
CA THR A 124 4.89 -5.82 3.20
C THR A 124 5.23 -4.37 3.49
N ASP A 125 4.22 -3.56 3.83
CA ASP A 125 4.41 -2.18 4.28
C ASP A 125 4.62 -2.12 5.80
N PRO A 126 5.77 -1.59 6.30
CA PRO A 126 6.00 -1.41 7.72
C PRO A 126 4.98 -0.49 8.41
N ILE A 127 4.35 0.44 7.69
CA ILE A 127 3.32 1.35 8.23
C ILE A 127 2.08 0.56 8.67
N ALA A 128 1.80 -0.59 8.06
CA ALA A 128 0.64 -1.41 8.41
C ALA A 128 0.80 -2.17 9.74
N VAL A 129 2.01 -2.21 10.32
CA VAL A 129 2.34 -2.98 11.54
C VAL A 129 2.60 -2.08 12.76
N GLN A 130 2.73 -0.76 12.56
CA GLN A 130 2.91 0.24 13.63
C GLN A 130 1.57 0.70 14.22
#